data_AF-A0A1H9RYJ4-F1
#
_entry.id   AF-A0A1H9RYJ4-F1
#
_cell.length_a   1.000
_cell.length_b   1.000
_cell.length_c   1.000
_cell.angle_alpha   90.00
_cell.angle_beta   90.00
_cell.angle_gamma   90.00
#
_symmetry.space_group_name_H-M   'P 1'
#
loop_
_entity.id
_entity.type
_entity.pdbx_description
1 polymer ?
#
loop_
_entity_poly.entity_id
_entity_poly.type
_entity_poly.pdbx_seq_one_letter_code
_entity_poly.pdbx_strand_id
1 'polypeptide(L)'
;MAVLPVDHIVFLVPHIDDYVEEFARVTGVTPLFGGAHAKMGTKNFLVRLDFGNDNPSYLELLGLDDAQQGIRAEDTVFGVGKYGPDPYPHLFTWAIHPGDLGAVTGAATRRGVQVGDVREWSRESPEGELLEWRVAFNSELPFGGLQPFLIDWGNTPHPSFNTALETLSVVELRLEHPSPEQLSQALSGLGLQVIPPISFGLVPTIFLTVDTPRGQISLH
;
A
#
# COMPACT_ATOMS: atom_id res chain seq x y z
N MET A 1 -12.62 20.08 5.03
CA MET A 1 -11.32 19.95 5.73
C MET A 1 -10.39 19.17 4.82
N ALA A 2 -9.09 19.43 4.83
CA ALA A 2 -8.15 18.61 4.06
C ALA A 2 -8.12 17.18 4.62
N VAL A 3 -8.04 16.18 3.74
CA VAL A 3 -8.01 14.76 4.08
C VAL A 3 -6.66 14.20 3.62
N LEU A 4 -6.12 13.22 4.35
CA LEU A 4 -4.95 12.45 3.89
C LEU A 4 -5.41 11.52 2.75
N PRO A 5 -4.91 11.68 1.51
CA PRO A 5 -5.42 10.95 0.35
C PRO A 5 -4.78 9.56 0.24
N VAL A 6 -4.94 8.72 1.27
CA VAL A 6 -4.44 7.34 1.28
C VAL A 6 -5.16 6.54 0.19
N ASP A 7 -4.44 6.01 -0.79
CA ASP A 7 -5.02 5.12 -1.78
C ASP A 7 -5.09 3.69 -1.20
N HIS A 8 -3.95 3.20 -0.74
CA HIS A 8 -3.89 1.92 -0.04
C HIS A 8 -2.67 1.79 0.86
N ILE A 9 -2.72 0.79 1.73
CA ILE A 9 -1.60 0.36 2.57
C ILE A 9 -1.24 -1.07 2.16
N VAL A 10 0.05 -1.32 1.93
CA VAL A 10 0.57 -2.62 1.50
C VAL A 10 0.97 -3.43 2.74
N PHE A 11 0.34 -4.57 2.93
CA PHE A 11 0.63 -5.54 3.98
C PHE A 11 1.33 -6.75 3.35
N LEU A 12 2.65 -6.85 3.52
CA LEU A 12 3.41 -7.98 3.01
C LEU A 12 3.21 -9.18 3.93
N VAL A 13 2.76 -10.30 3.36
CA VAL A 13 2.38 -11.50 4.11
C VAL A 13 3.10 -12.75 3.57
N PRO A 14 3.41 -13.74 4.42
CA PRO A 14 3.93 -15.04 4.00
C PRO A 14 2.83 -15.87 3.36
N HIS A 15 3.19 -16.78 2.45
CA HIS A 15 2.29 -17.81 1.91
C HIS A 15 0.84 -17.32 1.72
N ILE A 16 0.65 -16.31 0.86
CA ILE A 16 -0.55 -15.45 0.88
C ILE A 16 -1.89 -16.22 0.83
N ASP A 17 -1.96 -17.36 0.13
CA ASP A 17 -3.17 -18.19 0.07
C ASP A 17 -3.56 -18.77 1.43
N ASP A 18 -2.59 -19.14 2.27
CA ASP A 18 -2.83 -19.59 3.64
C ASP A 18 -3.10 -18.39 4.57
N TYR A 19 -2.38 -17.29 4.35
CA TYR A 19 -2.47 -16.12 5.21
C TYR A 19 -3.82 -15.40 5.10
N VAL A 20 -4.49 -15.44 3.94
CA VAL A 20 -5.84 -14.87 3.81
C VAL A 20 -6.86 -15.61 4.68
N GLU A 21 -6.70 -16.92 4.87
CA GLU A 21 -7.53 -17.70 5.80
C GLU A 21 -7.24 -17.31 7.26
N GLU A 22 -5.97 -17.15 7.61
CA GLU A 22 -5.55 -16.69 8.94
C GLU A 22 -6.06 -15.27 9.24
N PHE A 23 -5.94 -14.36 8.27
CA PHE A 23 -6.46 -13.00 8.36
C PHE A 23 -7.97 -13.01 8.61
N ALA A 24 -8.73 -13.80 7.86
CA ALA A 24 -10.18 -13.94 8.06
C ALA A 24 -10.52 -14.57 9.42
N ARG A 25 -9.72 -15.52 9.88
CA ARG A 25 -9.88 -16.14 11.21
C ARG A 25 -9.69 -15.13 12.34
N VAL A 26 -8.68 -14.25 12.23
CA VAL A 26 -8.32 -13.29 13.29
C VAL A 26 -9.19 -12.03 13.26
N THR A 27 -9.56 -11.55 12.08
CA THR A 27 -10.35 -10.31 11.92
C THR A 27 -11.85 -10.56 11.82
N GLY A 28 -12.25 -11.71 11.28
CA GLY A 28 -13.62 -11.96 10.82
C GLY A 28 -13.96 -11.30 9.48
N VAL A 29 -12.95 -10.78 8.76
CA VAL A 29 -13.09 -10.18 7.42
C VAL A 29 -12.37 -11.03 6.38
N THR A 30 -13.05 -11.38 5.30
CA THR A 30 -12.48 -12.20 4.21
C THR A 30 -11.87 -11.31 3.12
N PRO A 31 -10.53 -11.34 2.91
CA PRO A 31 -9.92 -10.63 1.79
C PRO A 31 -10.42 -11.17 0.45
N LEU A 32 -10.73 -10.26 -0.48
CA LEU A 32 -11.15 -10.63 -1.84
C LEU A 32 -9.91 -10.74 -2.73
N PHE A 33 -9.82 -11.78 -3.57
CA PHE A 33 -8.73 -11.88 -4.54
C PHE A 33 -8.72 -10.65 -5.46
N GLY A 34 -7.61 -9.92 -5.43
CA GLY A 34 -7.44 -8.73 -6.26
C GLY A 34 -7.00 -9.14 -7.65
N GLY A 35 -5.87 -9.82 -7.76
CA GLY A 35 -5.32 -10.30 -9.03
C GLY A 35 -3.85 -10.70 -8.92
N ALA A 36 -3.29 -11.17 -10.04
CA ALA A 36 -1.87 -11.48 -10.17
C ALA A 36 -1.14 -10.36 -10.93
N HIS A 37 0.02 -9.97 -10.43
CA HIS A 37 0.93 -9.05 -11.12
C HIS A 37 1.77 -9.87 -12.11
N ALA A 38 1.22 -10.11 -13.29
CA ALA A 38 1.84 -10.97 -14.30
C ALA A 38 3.26 -10.50 -14.66
N LYS A 39 4.22 -11.43 -14.66
CA LYS A 39 5.66 -11.18 -14.88
C LYS A 39 6.35 -10.40 -13.75
N MET A 40 5.66 -10.16 -12.64
CA MET A 40 6.18 -9.49 -11.44
C MET A 40 6.03 -10.35 -10.18
N GLY A 41 5.71 -11.65 -10.32
CA GLY A 41 5.94 -12.66 -9.28
C GLY A 41 5.14 -12.52 -7.99
N THR A 42 4.12 -11.66 -7.96
CA THR A 42 3.25 -11.45 -6.79
C THR A 42 1.79 -11.48 -7.18
N LYS A 43 0.94 -11.69 -6.18
CA LYS A 43 -0.51 -11.54 -6.27
C LYS A 43 -1.00 -10.82 -5.02
N ASN A 44 -2.22 -10.29 -5.08
CA ASN A 44 -2.81 -9.56 -3.97
C ASN A 44 -4.23 -9.99 -3.62
N PHE A 45 -4.59 -9.69 -2.37
CA PHE A 45 -5.95 -9.75 -1.87
C PHE A 45 -6.28 -8.41 -1.21
N LEU A 46 -7.52 -8.00 -1.31
CA LEU A 46 -7.95 -6.64 -0.98
C LEU A 46 -9.01 -6.66 0.11
N VAL A 47 -8.94 -5.68 1.00
CA VAL A 47 -9.99 -5.35 1.98
C VAL A 47 -10.21 -3.85 1.94
N ARG A 48 -11.47 -3.38 1.90
CA ARG A 48 -11.74 -1.93 1.91
C ARG A 48 -11.35 -1.34 3.26
N LEU A 49 -10.69 -0.18 3.25
CA LEU A 49 -10.41 0.62 4.44
C LEU A 49 -11.33 1.81 4.47
N ASP A 50 -12.04 2.00 5.58
CA ASP A 50 -12.86 3.17 5.85
C ASP A 50 -12.15 4.09 6.83
N PHE A 51 -11.63 5.21 6.34
CA PHE A 51 -11.01 6.26 7.16
C PHE A 51 -12.02 7.27 7.74
N GLY A 52 -13.32 6.97 7.68
CA GLY A 52 -14.38 7.87 8.15
C GLY A 52 -14.54 9.12 7.28
N ASN A 53 -14.18 9.04 5.99
CA ASN A 53 -14.27 10.12 5.03
C ASN A 53 -14.49 9.57 3.61
N ASP A 54 -14.74 10.46 2.64
CA ASP A 54 -15.10 10.06 1.26
C ASP A 54 -13.91 9.64 0.39
N ASN A 55 -12.68 9.61 0.92
CA ASN A 55 -11.51 9.15 0.18
C ASN A 55 -11.54 7.61 0.09
N PRO A 56 -11.62 7.02 -1.11
CA PRO A 56 -11.60 5.58 -1.27
C PRO A 56 -10.23 5.02 -0.85
N SER A 57 -10.23 3.96 -0.04
CA SER A 57 -8.99 3.31 0.39
C SER A 57 -9.14 1.79 0.54
N TYR A 58 -8.02 1.07 0.47
CA TYR A 58 -7.99 -0.37 0.75
C TYR A 58 -6.68 -0.83 1.41
N LEU A 59 -6.72 -2.00 2.04
CA LEU A 59 -5.56 -2.75 2.49
C LEU A 59 -5.23 -3.76 1.40
N GLU A 60 -4.01 -3.73 0.90
CA GLU A 60 -3.48 -4.70 -0.05
C GLU A 60 -2.66 -5.74 0.71
N LEU A 61 -3.20 -6.94 0.89
CA LEU A 61 -2.37 -8.09 1.26
C LEU A 61 -1.56 -8.48 0.02
N LEU A 62 -0.24 -8.41 0.12
CA LEU A 62 0.68 -8.68 -0.98
C LEU A 62 1.58 -9.87 -0.61
N GLY A 63 1.77 -10.80 -1.52
CA GLY A 63 2.66 -11.94 -1.33
C GLY A 63 3.15 -12.50 -2.65
N LEU A 64 4.13 -13.40 -2.57
CA LEU A 64 4.65 -14.08 -3.76
C LEU A 64 3.57 -14.98 -4.39
N ASP A 65 3.62 -15.08 -5.71
CA ASP A 65 2.73 -15.93 -6.50
C ASP A 65 3.49 -17.15 -7.01
N ASP A 66 3.26 -18.31 -6.38
CA ASP A 66 3.92 -19.58 -6.74
C ASP A 66 3.60 -20.05 -8.16
N ALA A 67 2.53 -19.53 -8.78
CA ALA A 67 2.22 -19.80 -10.19
C ALA A 67 3.21 -19.12 -11.15
N GLN A 68 3.97 -18.12 -10.69
CA GLN A 68 4.92 -17.35 -11.48
C GLN A 68 6.37 -17.72 -11.15
N GLN A 69 6.92 -18.65 -11.93
CA GLN A 69 8.30 -19.13 -11.75
C GLN A 69 9.33 -18.29 -12.52
N GLY A 70 10.58 -18.28 -12.03
CA GLY A 70 11.71 -17.69 -12.74
C GLY A 70 11.80 -16.16 -12.65
N ILE A 71 10.97 -15.52 -11.84
CA ILE A 71 11.05 -14.09 -11.56
C ILE A 71 12.19 -13.82 -10.59
N ARG A 72 13.08 -12.86 -10.92
CA ARG A 72 14.16 -12.46 -10.01
C ARG A 72 13.56 -11.74 -8.81
N ALA A 73 14.19 -11.88 -7.65
CA ALA A 73 13.69 -11.30 -6.40
C ALA A 73 13.44 -9.77 -6.51
N GLU A 74 14.35 -9.06 -7.16
CA GLU A 74 14.29 -7.62 -7.41
C GLU A 74 13.26 -7.19 -8.47
N ASP A 75 12.83 -8.10 -9.35
CA ASP A 75 11.85 -7.83 -10.41
C ASP A 75 10.41 -8.01 -9.92
N THR A 76 10.24 -8.51 -8.70
CA THR A 76 8.91 -8.60 -8.08
C THR A 76 8.32 -7.22 -7.79
N VAL A 77 7.00 -7.12 -7.61
CA VAL A 77 6.37 -5.86 -7.17
C VAL A 77 7.06 -5.33 -5.91
N PHE A 78 7.55 -4.08 -5.98
CA PHE A 78 8.37 -3.42 -4.96
C PHE A 78 9.67 -4.15 -4.53
N GLY A 79 10.09 -5.19 -5.27
CA GLY A 79 11.23 -6.04 -4.92
C GLY A 79 11.00 -6.92 -3.68
N VAL A 80 9.74 -7.24 -3.33
CA VAL A 80 9.40 -8.03 -2.13
C VAL A 80 9.94 -9.47 -2.14
N GLY A 81 10.32 -9.99 -3.30
CA GLY A 81 11.00 -11.27 -3.44
C GLY A 81 12.30 -11.38 -2.63
N LYS A 82 12.94 -10.26 -2.27
CA LYS A 82 14.13 -10.25 -1.40
C LYS A 82 13.85 -10.72 0.03
N TYR A 83 12.59 -10.72 0.46
CA TYR A 83 12.17 -11.23 1.76
C TYR A 83 11.87 -12.75 1.74
N GLY A 84 11.86 -13.36 0.56
CA GLY A 84 11.53 -14.77 0.39
C GLY A 84 10.02 -15.07 0.54
N PRO A 85 9.64 -16.36 0.57
CA PRO A 85 8.25 -16.78 0.63
C PRO A 85 7.62 -16.71 2.03
N ASP A 86 8.45 -16.59 3.09
CA ASP A 86 8.02 -16.61 4.50
C ASP A 86 8.50 -15.36 5.28
N PRO A 87 8.19 -14.13 4.83
CA PRO A 87 8.45 -12.93 5.61
C PRO A 87 7.62 -12.91 6.90
N TYR A 88 8.15 -12.26 7.94
CA TYR A 88 7.28 -11.81 9.02
C TYR A 88 6.22 -10.85 8.44
N PRO A 89 4.91 -11.03 8.72
CA PRO A 89 3.88 -10.14 8.20
C PRO A 89 4.10 -8.71 8.70
N HIS A 90 4.18 -7.73 7.81
CA HIS A 90 4.35 -6.33 8.19
C HIS A 90 3.83 -5.33 7.16
N LEU A 91 3.48 -4.12 7.61
CA LEU A 91 3.06 -3.04 6.73
C LEU A 91 4.28 -2.50 5.99
N PHE A 92 4.37 -2.85 4.71
CA PHE A 92 5.58 -2.71 3.91
C PHE A 92 5.78 -1.28 3.38
N THR A 93 4.71 -0.70 2.84
CA THR A 93 4.67 0.68 2.35
C THR A 93 3.21 1.09 2.15
N TRP A 94 2.97 2.28 1.58
CA TRP A 94 1.64 2.81 1.35
C TRP A 94 1.63 3.75 0.16
N ALA A 95 0.45 3.98 -0.38
CA ALA A 95 0.22 4.80 -1.55
C ALA A 95 -0.66 6.00 -1.20
N ILE A 96 -0.42 7.11 -1.90
CA ILE A 96 -1.36 8.21 -1.96
C ILE A 96 -1.79 8.47 -3.40
N HIS A 97 -3.06 8.86 -3.58
CA HIS A 97 -3.60 9.24 -4.88
C HIS A 97 -3.70 10.78 -4.97
N PRO A 98 -2.68 11.47 -5.50
CA PRO A 98 -2.76 12.90 -5.72
C PRO A 98 -3.72 13.22 -6.87
N GLY A 99 -4.35 14.39 -6.82
CA GLY A 99 -5.23 14.85 -7.90
C GLY A 99 -4.53 15.11 -9.24
N ASP A 100 -3.21 15.36 -9.23
CA ASP A 100 -2.38 15.44 -10.44
C ASP A 100 -1.00 14.84 -10.17
N LEU A 101 -0.78 13.61 -10.63
CA LEU A 101 0.46 12.87 -10.45
C LEU A 101 1.68 13.61 -11.03
N GLY A 102 1.55 14.21 -12.22
CA GLY A 102 2.65 14.92 -12.89
C GLY A 102 3.05 16.20 -12.17
N ALA A 103 2.07 16.98 -11.72
CA ALA A 103 2.31 18.19 -10.96
C ALA A 103 2.96 17.89 -9.59
N VAL A 104 2.45 16.87 -8.88
CA VAL A 104 2.98 16.48 -7.55
C VAL A 104 4.38 15.90 -7.66
N THR A 105 4.64 14.98 -8.59
CA THR A 105 5.99 14.41 -8.80
C THR A 105 7.01 15.50 -9.17
N GLY A 106 6.63 16.43 -10.06
CA GLY A 106 7.49 17.55 -10.44
C GLY A 106 7.77 18.51 -9.27
N ALA A 107 6.76 18.81 -8.44
CA ALA A 107 6.93 19.64 -7.25
C ALA A 107 7.77 18.97 -6.16
N ALA A 108 7.53 17.68 -5.90
CA ALA A 108 8.27 16.86 -4.98
C ALA A 108 9.76 16.80 -5.36
N THR A 109 10.06 16.55 -6.63
CA THR A 109 11.43 16.51 -7.16
C THR A 109 12.15 17.85 -6.97
N ARG A 110 11.50 18.99 -7.25
CA ARG A 110 12.08 20.32 -7.01
C ARG A 110 12.37 20.60 -5.54
N ARG A 111 11.68 19.93 -4.62
CA ARG A 111 11.89 20.00 -3.16
C ARG A 111 12.87 18.95 -2.65
N GLY A 112 13.48 18.16 -3.52
CA GLY A 112 14.44 17.11 -3.16
C GLY A 112 13.80 15.81 -2.66
N VAL A 113 12.48 15.65 -2.81
CA VAL A 113 11.79 14.40 -2.46
C VAL A 113 11.92 13.40 -3.61
N GLN A 114 12.48 12.23 -3.32
CA GLN A 114 12.79 11.21 -4.31
C GLN A 114 11.61 10.25 -4.50
N VAL A 115 10.64 10.63 -5.34
CA VAL A 115 9.43 9.83 -5.63
C VAL A 115 9.65 8.71 -6.65
N GLY A 116 10.73 8.77 -7.43
CA GLY A 116 11.00 7.85 -8.53
C GLY A 116 10.36 8.28 -9.85
N ASP A 117 10.67 7.54 -10.92
CA ASP A 117 10.08 7.80 -12.24
C ASP A 117 8.64 7.31 -12.31
N VAL A 118 7.80 8.01 -13.08
CA VAL A 118 6.44 7.56 -13.39
C VAL A 118 6.51 6.38 -14.37
N ARG A 119 5.82 5.28 -14.04
CA ARG A 119 5.74 4.06 -14.84
C ARG A 119 4.29 3.61 -14.96
N GLU A 120 3.96 2.99 -16.09
CA GLU A 120 2.67 2.31 -16.30
C GLU A 120 2.73 0.92 -15.68
N TRP A 121 1.77 0.61 -14.81
CA TRP A 121 1.60 -0.68 -14.15
C TRP A 121 0.23 -1.25 -14.50
N SER A 122 0.10 -2.57 -14.44
CA SER A 122 -1.14 -3.25 -14.77
C SER A 122 -1.27 -4.57 -14.05
N ARG A 123 -2.52 -5.03 -13.88
CA ARG A 123 -2.83 -6.41 -13.45
C ARG A 123 -4.14 -6.88 -14.07
N GLU A 124 -4.31 -8.18 -14.16
CA GLU A 124 -5.58 -8.78 -14.59
C GLU A 124 -6.51 -8.93 -13.38
N SER A 125 -7.79 -8.58 -13.54
CA SER A 125 -8.85 -8.86 -12.56
C SER A 125 -9.24 -10.33 -12.60
N PRO A 126 -9.98 -10.85 -11.59
CA PRO A 126 -10.51 -12.21 -11.62
C PRO A 126 -11.43 -12.47 -12.82
N GLU A 127 -12.10 -11.44 -13.33
CA GLU A 127 -12.95 -11.46 -14.52
C GLU A 127 -12.16 -11.35 -15.84
N GLY A 128 -10.84 -11.21 -15.77
CA GLY A 128 -9.95 -11.08 -16.93
C GLY A 128 -9.86 -9.67 -17.53
N GLU A 129 -10.36 -8.65 -16.82
CA GLU A 129 -10.18 -7.25 -17.23
C GLU A 129 -8.75 -6.79 -16.92
N LEU A 130 -8.11 -6.11 -17.87
CA LEU A 130 -6.82 -5.47 -17.63
C LEU A 130 -7.06 -4.13 -16.92
N LEU A 131 -6.60 -4.03 -15.68
CA LEU A 131 -6.55 -2.80 -14.91
C LEU A 131 -5.20 -2.13 -15.15
N GLU A 132 -5.20 -0.84 -15.48
CA GLU A 132 -4.00 -0.08 -15.82
C GLU A 132 -3.95 1.20 -14.99
N TRP A 133 -2.76 1.56 -14.49
CA TRP A 133 -2.57 2.77 -13.71
C TRP A 133 -1.12 3.24 -13.79
N ARG A 134 -0.89 4.48 -13.39
CA ARG A 134 0.45 5.08 -13.31
C ARG A 134 0.93 5.08 -11.88
N VAL A 135 2.22 4.81 -11.70
CA VAL A 135 2.88 4.81 -10.40
C VAL A 135 4.17 5.61 -10.48
N ALA A 136 4.38 6.54 -9.54
CA ALA A 136 5.72 7.04 -9.22
C ALA A 136 6.21 6.35 -7.95
N PHE A 137 7.13 5.40 -8.13
CA PHE A 137 7.68 4.58 -7.05
C PHE A 137 9.21 4.61 -7.07
N ASN A 138 9.79 4.82 -5.89
CA ASN A 138 11.24 4.73 -5.68
C ASN A 138 11.57 3.37 -5.06
N SER A 139 12.28 2.53 -5.82
CA SER A 139 12.68 1.18 -5.40
C SER A 139 13.60 1.13 -4.19
N GLU A 140 14.25 2.24 -3.85
CA GLU A 140 15.08 2.36 -2.64
C GLU A 140 14.25 2.49 -1.36
N LEU A 141 12.91 2.57 -1.46
CA LEU A 141 11.97 2.69 -0.34
C LEU A 141 12.40 3.77 0.67
N PRO A 142 12.37 5.07 0.28
CA PRO A 142 12.84 6.15 1.14
C PRO A 142 12.20 6.10 2.53
N PHE A 143 13.03 6.37 3.55
CA PHE A 143 12.64 6.26 4.96
C PHE A 143 12.15 4.86 5.36
N GLY A 144 12.66 3.80 4.72
CA GLY A 144 12.26 2.43 5.00
C GLY A 144 10.83 2.12 4.55
N GLY A 145 10.35 2.75 3.47
CA GLY A 145 9.00 2.56 2.94
C GLY A 145 7.94 3.49 3.54
N LEU A 146 8.31 4.38 4.47
CA LEU A 146 7.39 5.32 5.11
C LEU A 146 7.08 6.56 4.26
N GLN A 147 7.92 6.89 3.27
CA GLN A 147 7.52 7.82 2.23
C GLN A 147 6.58 7.08 1.27
N PRO A 148 5.31 7.53 1.11
CA PRO A 148 4.40 6.85 0.22
C PRO A 148 4.83 7.02 -1.23
N PHE A 149 4.49 6.03 -2.04
CA PHE A 149 4.52 6.18 -3.48
C PHE A 149 3.24 6.84 -3.98
N LEU A 150 3.28 7.32 -5.21
CA LEU A 150 2.16 8.05 -5.81
C LEU A 150 1.51 7.17 -6.87
N ILE A 151 0.18 7.12 -6.86
CA ILE A 151 -0.61 6.33 -7.82
C ILE A 151 -1.64 7.20 -8.52
N ASP A 152 -1.94 6.89 -9.78
CA ASP A 152 -3.03 7.47 -10.54
C ASP A 152 -3.71 6.41 -11.40
N TRP A 153 -4.97 6.11 -11.06
CA TRP A 153 -5.82 5.14 -11.74
C TRP A 153 -6.29 5.58 -13.13
N GLY A 154 -6.14 6.86 -13.49
CA GLY A 154 -6.61 7.38 -14.78
C GLY A 154 -8.11 7.13 -14.97
N ASN A 155 -8.46 6.26 -15.93
CA ASN A 155 -9.84 5.88 -16.22
C ASN A 155 -10.26 4.54 -15.58
N THR A 156 -9.33 3.82 -14.97
CA THR A 156 -9.63 2.55 -14.30
C THR A 156 -10.36 2.82 -12.99
N PRO A 157 -11.48 2.14 -12.71
CA PRO A 157 -12.17 2.29 -11.42
C PRO A 157 -11.27 1.91 -10.25
N HIS A 158 -11.28 2.74 -9.20
CA HIS A 158 -10.53 2.44 -7.98
C HIS A 158 -10.99 1.11 -7.36
N PRO A 159 -10.09 0.20 -6.94
CA PRO A 159 -10.45 -1.15 -6.49
C PRO A 159 -11.45 -1.17 -5.33
N SER A 160 -11.38 -0.21 -4.41
CA SER A 160 -12.28 -0.14 -3.25
C SER A 160 -13.75 0.11 -3.62
N PHE A 161 -14.07 0.46 -4.87
CA PHE A 161 -15.45 0.54 -5.35
C PHE A 161 -16.07 -0.81 -5.67
N ASN A 162 -15.28 -1.90 -5.68
CA ASN A 162 -15.84 -3.24 -5.76
C ASN A 162 -16.72 -3.52 -4.53
N THR A 163 -18.01 -3.72 -4.76
CA THR A 163 -19.02 -3.89 -3.70
C THR A 163 -18.91 -5.23 -2.98
N ALA A 164 -18.17 -6.20 -3.51
CA ALA A 164 -17.86 -7.46 -2.86
C ALA A 164 -16.78 -7.34 -1.77
N LEU A 165 -16.05 -6.20 -1.71
CA LEU A 165 -15.06 -5.98 -0.67
C LEU A 165 -15.73 -5.76 0.69
N GLU A 166 -15.37 -6.63 1.64
CA GLU A 166 -15.60 -6.38 3.05
C GLU A 166 -14.75 -5.21 3.55
N THR A 167 -15.13 -4.62 4.69
CA THR A 167 -14.61 -3.33 5.15
C THR A 167 -14.07 -3.41 6.56
N LEU A 168 -12.93 -2.76 6.76
CA LEU A 168 -12.34 -2.47 8.07
C LEU A 168 -12.40 -0.96 8.31
N SER A 169 -12.87 -0.56 9.47
CA SER A 169 -12.87 0.85 9.88
C SER A 169 -11.52 1.19 10.50
N VAL A 170 -10.87 2.22 9.97
CA VAL A 170 -9.57 2.69 10.45
C VAL A 170 -9.76 3.55 11.69
N VAL A 171 -9.11 3.15 12.77
CA VAL A 171 -9.09 3.87 14.04
C VAL A 171 -7.91 4.83 14.07
N GLU A 172 -6.74 4.36 13.62
CA GLU A 172 -5.52 5.16 13.61
C GLU A 172 -4.55 4.67 12.52
N LEU A 173 -3.91 5.64 11.85
CA LEU A 173 -2.70 5.44 11.07
C LEU A 173 -1.60 6.34 11.66
N ARG A 174 -0.48 5.76 12.06
CA ARG A 174 0.69 6.51 12.58
C ARG A 174 1.99 5.89 12.09
N LEU A 175 3.07 6.66 12.15
CA LEU A 175 4.39 6.27 11.66
C LEU A 175 5.43 6.38 12.80
N GLU A 176 6.41 5.49 12.80
CA GLU A 176 7.61 5.60 13.63
C GLU A 176 8.86 5.65 12.77
N HIS A 177 9.78 6.57 13.06
CA HIS A 177 11.04 6.70 12.31
C HIS A 177 12.18 7.21 13.21
N PRO A 178 13.45 6.86 12.96
CA PRO A 178 14.59 7.36 13.74
C PRO A 178 14.81 8.88 13.63
N SER A 179 14.19 9.50 12.64
CA SER A 179 14.23 10.95 12.41
C SER A 179 12.83 11.44 11.99
N PRO A 180 11.89 11.62 12.95
CA PRO A 180 10.52 12.01 12.67
C PRO A 180 10.40 13.32 11.88
N GLU A 181 11.26 14.29 12.17
CA GLU A 181 11.25 15.61 11.53
C GLU A 181 11.62 15.51 10.05
N GLN A 182 12.60 14.67 9.69
CA GLN A 182 12.99 14.46 8.28
C GLN A 182 11.88 13.77 7.49
N LEU A 183 11.22 12.77 8.09
CA LEU A 183 10.07 12.12 7.46
C LEU A 183 8.92 13.11 7.28
N SER A 184 8.60 13.90 8.30
CA SER A 184 7.57 14.94 8.24
C SER A 184 7.82 15.96 7.11
N GLN A 185 9.08 16.39 6.94
CA GLN A 185 9.49 17.27 5.85
C GLN A 185 9.32 16.61 4.48
N ALA A 186 9.68 15.33 4.34
CA ALA A 186 9.50 14.58 3.11
C ALA A 186 8.02 14.44 2.73
N LEU A 187 7.16 14.05 3.69
CA LEU A 187 5.71 13.94 3.49
C LEU A 187 5.07 15.28 3.12
N SER A 188 5.48 16.36 3.80
CA SER A 188 5.05 17.73 3.44
C SER A 188 5.55 18.13 2.05
N GLY A 189 6.73 17.67 1.65
CA GLY A 189 7.31 17.89 0.33
C GLY A 189 6.49 17.28 -0.81
N LEU A 190 5.76 16.18 -0.55
CA LEU A 190 4.75 15.59 -1.43
C LEU A 190 3.48 16.45 -1.56
N GLY A 191 3.35 17.55 -0.82
CA GLY A 191 2.19 18.43 -0.84
C GLY A 191 1.04 17.98 0.07
N LEU A 192 1.28 17.03 0.97
CA LEU A 192 0.31 16.60 1.98
C LEU A 192 0.02 17.73 2.98
N GLN A 193 -1.26 18.12 3.08
CA GLN A 193 -1.71 19.13 4.06
C GLN A 193 -2.00 18.51 5.44
N VAL A 194 -2.34 17.22 5.44
CA VAL A 194 -2.51 16.38 6.62
C VAL A 194 -1.55 15.22 6.46
N ILE A 195 -0.78 14.92 7.51
CA ILE A 195 0.13 13.78 7.57
C ILE A 195 -0.21 12.92 8.79
N PRO A 196 0.05 11.60 8.76
CA PRO A 196 -0.08 10.77 9.95
C PRO A 196 0.78 11.29 11.11
N PRO A 197 0.39 11.09 12.37
CA PRO A 197 1.28 11.32 13.51
C PRO A 197 2.58 10.54 13.34
N ILE A 198 3.71 11.19 13.62
CA ILE A 198 5.05 10.60 13.51
C ILE A 198 5.74 10.68 14.86
N SER A 199 6.16 9.54 15.40
CA SER A 199 6.95 9.45 16.63
C SER A 199 8.34 8.88 16.38
N PHE A 200 9.24 9.08 17.33
CA PHE A 200 10.56 8.44 17.28
C PHE A 200 10.42 6.93 17.46
N GLY A 201 11.09 6.16 16.60
CA GLY A 201 11.27 4.72 16.72
C GLY A 201 12.56 4.28 16.00
N LEU A 202 13.27 3.28 16.52
CA LEU A 202 14.56 2.86 15.95
C LEU A 202 14.42 2.13 14.61
N VAL A 203 13.26 1.55 14.36
CA VAL A 203 12.92 0.85 13.12
C VAL A 203 11.81 1.64 12.44
N PRO A 204 11.93 1.98 11.14
CA PRO A 204 10.84 2.55 10.38
C PRO A 204 9.64 1.61 10.36
N THR A 205 8.48 2.08 10.84
CA THR A 205 7.29 1.23 10.99
C THR A 205 6.02 2.04 10.69
N ILE A 206 5.10 1.43 9.94
CA ILE A 206 3.72 1.91 9.79
C ILE A 206 2.88 1.18 10.83
N PHE A 207 2.03 1.89 11.56
CA PHE A 207 1.04 1.26 12.43
C PHE A 207 -0.35 1.59 11.92
N LEU A 208 -1.17 0.57 11.71
CA LEU A 208 -2.57 0.69 11.33
C LEU A 208 -3.43 -0.03 12.36
N THR A 209 -4.21 0.73 13.12
CA THR A 209 -5.21 0.19 14.04
C THR A 209 -6.57 0.21 13.37
N VAL A 210 -7.25 -0.94 13.35
CA VAL A 210 -8.56 -1.12 12.71
C VAL A 210 -9.54 -1.80 13.65
N ASP A 211 -10.80 -1.39 13.56
CA ASP A 211 -11.91 -2.12 14.15
C ASP A 211 -12.32 -3.27 13.22
N THR A 212 -12.41 -4.47 13.80
CA THR A 212 -12.80 -5.69 13.10
C THR A 212 -14.02 -6.31 13.79
N PRO A 213 -14.78 -7.21 13.10
CA PRO A 213 -15.81 -8.03 13.73
C PRO A 213 -15.36 -8.82 14.98
N ARG A 214 -14.05 -9.08 15.13
CA ARG A 214 -13.48 -9.84 16.27
C ARG A 214 -12.79 -8.95 17.31
N GLY A 215 -12.96 -7.64 17.20
CA GLY A 215 -12.33 -6.65 18.08
C GLY A 215 -11.22 -5.90 17.37
N GLN A 216 -10.71 -4.87 18.04
CA GLN A 216 -9.68 -4.00 17.49
C GLN A 216 -8.34 -4.73 17.39
N ILE A 217 -7.64 -4.56 16.28
CA ILE A 217 -6.27 -5.06 16.08
C ILE A 217 -5.36 -3.96 15.56
N SER A 218 -4.05 -4.13 15.77
CA SER A 218 -3.01 -3.26 15.19
C SER A 218 -2.07 -4.06 14.30
N LEU A 219 -1.99 -3.67 13.04
CA LEU A 219 -1.04 -4.17 12.05
C LEU A 219 0.20 -3.26 12.05
N HIS A 220 1.39 -3.85 11.91
CA HIS A 220 2.66 -3.13 11.81
C HIS A 220 3.68 -3.94 11.03
#